data_AF-A0A7X7Z1Y1-F1
#
_entry.id   AF-A0A7X7Z1Y1-F1
#
_cell.length_a   1.000
_cell.length_b   1.000
_cell.length_c   1.000
_cell.angle_alpha   90.00
_cell.angle_beta   90.00
_cell.angle_gamma   90.00
#
_symmetry.space_group_name_H-M   'P 1'
#
loop_
_entity.id
_entity.type
_entity.pdbx_description
1 polymer ?
#
loop_
_entity_poly.entity_id
_entity_poly.type
_entity_poly.pdbx_seq_one_letter_code
_entity_poly.pdbx_strand_id
1 'polypeptide(L)'
;MRQARWLAFILLLFLLGGMLPACEEEKEDKPSLGEWIERGKEYLSQGDGARAYLAFREALKIRGGDLQARYGIILADVLQFVDTAELVVTLFSGQTDADISEQEASAVCQQLDSCGLLDRLEMDYQTCLATGVYAYDDKTRECIVAAADCELLFDRCFGMMLPPDRETCAEACVRFSSCGYLLAPDFRVAECIDQCPQLYYAGELACFMAADDCETGREKCFAHVGDTVGELISEFWAPIREEMSYDIEALKDHPDFLFELDYYSVALLDPFLHPVFSGYHDESDLYFFASVFSGMDAIFYLFEGLNLDVNPILLAGLGLSASGGAINLFANETEDEWWDEIADWLTEADALIATILNDPIYREALTLDEEEGADNVEQSGTQIGMIFGNIAKLIEMVAAETDDQSDEVIRYVDENGDGRWNDPEPLIIPGVVEMDYRLAWIVHDICRALKVDFADGYPFHLEELNPLFNYLDLHFLTALIDLLDLAGVDAVDLGQAFREPTSAGLRPALEWVREAIQLLQSVIAEL
;
A
#
# COMPACT_ATOMS: atom_id res chain seq x y z
N MET A 1 31.32 54.81 -34.27
CA MET A 1 30.94 54.05 -33.06
C MET A 1 30.16 52.75 -33.33
N ARG A 2 29.27 52.66 -34.34
CA ARG A 2 28.57 51.39 -34.66
C ARG A 2 29.47 50.28 -35.24
N GLN A 3 30.48 50.60 -36.04
CA GLN A 3 31.38 49.60 -36.65
C GLN A 3 32.37 48.97 -35.65
N ALA A 4 32.78 49.68 -34.60
CA ALA A 4 33.67 49.15 -33.58
C ALA A 4 32.99 48.12 -32.65
N ARG A 5 31.67 48.23 -32.46
CA ARG A 5 30.88 47.28 -31.66
C ARG A 5 30.67 45.94 -32.38
N TRP A 6 30.50 45.97 -33.69
CA TRP A 6 30.39 44.75 -34.50
C TRP A 6 31.70 43.97 -34.56
N LEU A 7 32.84 44.66 -34.67
CA LEU A 7 34.15 44.01 -34.64
C LEU A 7 34.47 43.39 -33.28
N ALA A 8 34.12 44.07 -32.18
CA ALA A 8 34.28 43.51 -30.82
C ALA A 8 33.38 42.29 -30.58
N PHE A 9 32.14 42.31 -31.08
CA PHE A 9 31.21 41.18 -30.96
C PHE A 9 31.65 39.96 -31.78
N ILE A 10 32.17 40.17 -33.00
CA ILE A 10 32.71 39.09 -33.84
C ILE A 10 34.01 38.53 -33.24
N LEU A 11 34.88 39.37 -32.65
CA LEU A 11 36.05 38.89 -31.93
C LEU A 11 35.69 38.12 -30.66
N LEU A 12 34.63 38.54 -29.95
CA LEU A 12 34.12 37.84 -28.77
C LEU A 12 33.55 36.46 -29.15
N LEU A 13 32.83 36.36 -30.28
CA LEU A 13 32.33 35.10 -30.83
C LEU A 13 33.45 34.18 -31.32
N PHE A 14 34.53 34.72 -31.89
CA PHE A 14 35.71 33.92 -32.26
C PHE A 14 36.52 33.46 -31.03
N LEU A 15 36.58 34.27 -29.98
CA LEU A 15 37.22 33.90 -28.72
C LEU A 15 36.38 32.88 -27.93
N LEU A 16 35.04 32.98 -27.98
CA LEU A 16 34.13 31.99 -27.40
C LEU A 16 34.11 30.70 -28.24
N GLY A 17 34.17 30.80 -29.57
CA GLY A 17 34.25 29.64 -30.47
C GLY A 17 35.59 28.90 -30.43
N GLY A 18 36.68 29.59 -30.07
CA GLY A 18 38.00 28.98 -29.84
C GLY A 18 38.23 28.47 -28.41
N MET A 19 37.28 28.72 -27.50
CA MET A 19 37.25 28.21 -26.12
C MET A 19 36.21 27.12 -25.90
N LEU A 20 35.53 26.65 -26.95
CA LEU A 20 35.10 25.27 -26.97
C LEU A 20 36.38 24.46 -27.12
N PRO A 21 36.94 23.82 -26.07
CA PRO A 21 37.86 22.73 -26.34
C PRO A 21 37.15 21.84 -27.37
N ALA A 22 37.88 21.37 -28.37
CA ALA A 22 37.49 20.09 -28.94
C ALA A 22 37.47 19.15 -27.73
N CYS A 23 36.30 18.98 -27.12
CA CYS A 23 35.95 17.73 -26.48
C CYS A 23 36.06 16.73 -27.62
N GLU A 24 37.29 16.27 -27.85
CA GLU A 24 37.52 14.87 -28.15
C GLU A 24 36.58 14.17 -27.17
N GLU A 25 35.43 13.69 -27.68
CA GLU A 25 34.68 12.66 -26.99
C GLU A 25 35.75 11.60 -26.73
N GLU A 26 36.37 11.66 -25.55
CA GLU A 26 37.05 10.52 -24.99
C GLU A 26 36.01 9.43 -25.16
N LYS A 27 36.32 8.46 -26.02
CA LYS A 27 35.48 7.29 -26.19
C LYS A 27 35.45 6.67 -24.81
N GLU A 28 34.44 7.03 -24.02
CA GLU A 28 34.21 6.41 -22.74
C GLU A 28 34.08 4.93 -23.07
N ASP A 29 35.05 4.16 -22.61
CA ASP A 29 35.05 2.72 -22.77
C ASP A 29 33.73 2.25 -22.16
N LYS A 30 32.87 1.67 -23.02
CA LYS A 30 31.58 1.17 -22.57
C LYS A 30 31.82 0.17 -21.44
N PRO A 31 31.12 0.28 -20.30
CA PRO A 31 31.30 -0.66 -19.22
C PRO A 31 31.07 -2.10 -19.70
N SER A 32 31.90 -3.00 -19.18
CA SER A 32 31.78 -4.44 -19.36
C SER A 32 30.55 -5.00 -18.65
N LEU A 33 30.20 -6.26 -18.94
CA LEU A 33 29.09 -6.96 -18.30
C LEU A 33 29.18 -6.91 -16.77
N GLY A 34 30.35 -7.24 -16.21
CA GLY A 34 30.57 -7.21 -14.77
C GLY A 34 30.46 -5.80 -14.18
N GLU A 35 30.99 -4.78 -14.87
CA GLU A 35 30.88 -3.39 -14.41
C GLU A 35 29.43 -2.90 -14.40
N TRP A 36 28.58 -3.34 -15.34
CA TRP A 36 27.15 -3.03 -15.31
C TRP A 36 26.42 -3.73 -14.17
N ILE A 37 26.73 -5.00 -13.91
CA ILE A 37 26.15 -5.75 -12.78
C ILE A 37 26.52 -5.09 -11.44
N GLU A 38 27.81 -4.78 -11.25
CA GLU A 38 28.29 -4.15 -10.00
C GLU A 38 27.70 -2.75 -9.79
N ARG A 39 27.54 -1.96 -10.86
CA ARG A 39 26.79 -0.69 -10.78
C ARG A 39 25.33 -0.90 -10.40
N GLY A 40 24.69 -1.92 -10.95
CA GLY A 40 23.31 -2.27 -10.61
C GLY A 40 23.15 -2.57 -9.12
N LYS A 41 24.06 -3.40 -8.57
CA LYS A 41 24.10 -3.70 -7.13
C LYS A 41 24.40 -2.47 -6.27
N GLU A 42 25.34 -1.62 -6.70
CA GLU A 42 25.60 -0.35 -6.03
C GLU A 42 24.35 0.53 -5.97
N TYR A 43 23.58 0.63 -7.08
CA TYR A 43 22.31 1.37 -7.07
C TYR A 43 21.23 0.71 -6.19
N LEU A 44 21.12 -0.62 -6.17
CA LEU A 44 20.22 -1.34 -5.26
C LEU A 44 20.53 -1.01 -3.79
N SER A 45 21.81 -0.98 -3.41
CA SER A 45 22.26 -0.61 -2.05
C SER A 45 21.94 0.83 -1.65
N GLN A 46 21.70 1.70 -2.63
CA GLN A 46 21.31 3.10 -2.44
C GLN A 46 19.79 3.30 -2.46
N GLY A 47 19.00 2.23 -2.68
CA GLY A 47 17.56 2.32 -2.90
C GLY A 47 17.18 2.93 -4.26
N ASP A 48 18.12 3.05 -5.22
CA ASP A 48 17.86 3.65 -6.54
C ASP A 48 17.43 2.56 -7.55
N GLY A 49 16.19 2.09 -7.42
CA GLY A 49 15.62 1.04 -8.27
C GLY A 49 15.68 1.38 -9.76
N ALA A 50 15.36 2.62 -10.14
CA ALA A 50 15.36 3.04 -11.54
C ALA A 50 16.76 2.96 -12.19
N ARG A 51 17.82 3.41 -11.51
CA ARG A 51 19.19 3.28 -12.05
C ARG A 51 19.69 1.84 -12.00
N ALA A 52 19.33 1.08 -10.97
CA ALA A 52 19.65 -0.34 -10.88
C ALA A 52 19.09 -1.10 -12.09
N TYR A 53 17.80 -0.91 -12.39
CA TYR A 53 17.12 -1.50 -13.55
C TYR A 53 17.85 -1.18 -14.86
N LEU A 54 18.20 0.08 -15.09
CA LEU A 54 18.92 0.49 -16.31
C LEU A 54 20.30 -0.18 -16.41
N ALA A 55 21.03 -0.30 -15.31
CA ALA A 55 22.32 -0.99 -15.28
C ALA A 55 22.18 -2.48 -15.65
N PHE A 56 21.24 -3.19 -15.04
CA PHE A 56 21.00 -4.60 -15.33
C PHE A 56 20.46 -4.83 -16.75
N ARG A 57 19.63 -3.93 -17.27
CA ARG A 57 19.19 -3.95 -18.67
C ARG A 57 20.34 -3.80 -19.66
N GLU A 58 21.32 -2.93 -19.37
CA GLU A 58 22.55 -2.83 -20.19
C GLU A 58 23.39 -4.11 -20.10
N ALA A 59 23.47 -4.75 -18.93
CA ALA A 59 24.09 -6.07 -18.78
C ALA A 59 23.39 -7.13 -19.65
N LEU A 60 22.05 -7.19 -19.67
CA LEU A 60 21.29 -8.10 -20.52
C LEU A 60 21.44 -7.80 -22.02
N LYS A 61 21.65 -6.54 -22.42
CA LYS A 61 21.99 -6.21 -23.82
C LYS A 61 23.33 -6.81 -24.25
N ILE A 62 24.29 -6.94 -23.33
CA ILE A 62 25.57 -7.61 -23.59
C ILE A 62 25.39 -9.13 -23.58
N ARG A 63 24.61 -9.67 -22.63
CA ARG A 63 24.30 -11.10 -22.50
C ARG A 63 22.86 -11.32 -21.99
N GLY A 64 21.93 -11.58 -22.90
CA GLY A 64 20.48 -11.64 -22.59
C GLY A 64 19.99 -12.80 -21.72
N GLY A 65 20.87 -13.72 -21.33
CA GLY A 65 20.55 -14.84 -20.43
C GLY A 65 21.38 -14.81 -19.15
N ASP A 66 21.91 -13.65 -18.78
CA ASP A 66 22.69 -13.52 -17.54
C ASP A 66 21.76 -13.51 -16.32
N LEU A 67 21.86 -14.54 -15.47
CA LEU A 67 20.95 -14.77 -14.35
C LEU A 67 21.07 -13.69 -13.27
N GLN A 68 22.28 -13.17 -13.03
CA GLN A 68 22.47 -12.09 -12.05
C GLN A 68 21.79 -10.81 -12.49
N ALA A 69 21.87 -10.48 -13.79
CA ALA A 69 21.19 -9.31 -14.30
C ALA A 69 19.65 -9.44 -14.23
N ARG A 70 19.09 -10.64 -14.45
CA ARG A 70 17.64 -10.89 -14.28
C ARG A 70 17.19 -10.78 -12.84
N TYR A 71 17.92 -11.41 -11.92
CA TYR A 71 17.62 -11.28 -10.50
C TYR A 71 17.74 -9.83 -10.02
N GLY A 72 18.75 -9.10 -10.49
CA GLY A 72 18.90 -7.67 -10.25
C GLY A 72 17.74 -6.82 -10.78
N ILE A 73 17.14 -7.18 -11.92
CA ILE A 73 15.93 -6.52 -12.44
C ILE A 73 14.74 -6.75 -11.50
N ILE A 74 14.52 -7.97 -11.02
CA ILE A 74 13.43 -8.28 -10.06
C ILE A 74 13.54 -7.38 -8.82
N LEU A 75 14.72 -7.27 -8.23
CA LEU A 75 14.95 -6.40 -7.07
C LEU A 75 14.74 -4.92 -7.39
N ALA A 76 15.20 -4.48 -8.55
CA ALA A 76 15.05 -3.09 -8.99
C ALA A 76 13.59 -2.73 -9.26
N ASP A 77 12.78 -3.64 -9.78
CA ASP A 77 11.36 -3.45 -10.03
C ASP A 77 10.54 -3.47 -8.74
N VAL A 78 10.93 -4.29 -7.74
CA VAL A 78 10.34 -4.24 -6.40
C VAL A 78 10.55 -2.86 -5.76
N LEU A 79 11.74 -2.27 -5.86
CA LEU A 79 11.99 -0.91 -5.37
C LEU A 79 11.15 0.13 -6.12
N GLN A 80 11.14 0.08 -7.45
CA GLN A 80 10.36 1.03 -8.26
C GLN A 80 8.86 0.93 -7.99
N PHE A 81 8.35 -0.26 -7.71
CA PHE A 81 6.96 -0.44 -7.29
C PHE A 81 6.69 0.26 -5.97
N VAL A 82 7.55 0.09 -4.97
CA VAL A 82 7.37 0.75 -3.67
C VAL A 82 7.37 2.26 -3.83
N ASP A 83 8.32 2.83 -4.59
CA ASP A 83 8.36 4.26 -4.89
C ASP A 83 7.07 4.74 -5.59
N THR A 84 6.51 3.90 -6.48
CA THR A 84 5.27 4.22 -7.21
C THR A 84 4.04 4.09 -6.31
N ALA A 85 3.98 3.08 -5.46
CA ALA A 85 2.91 2.89 -4.49
C ALA A 85 2.89 4.02 -3.47
N GLU A 86 4.06 4.46 -2.99
CA GLU A 86 4.21 5.63 -2.14
C GLU A 86 3.70 6.89 -2.86
N LEU A 87 4.09 7.11 -4.12
CA LEU A 87 3.57 8.22 -4.91
C LEU A 87 2.03 8.18 -5.04
N VAL A 88 1.45 6.99 -5.28
CA VAL A 88 0.00 6.81 -5.35
C VAL A 88 -0.65 7.15 -4.00
N VAL A 89 -0.12 6.63 -2.90
CA VAL A 89 -0.60 6.95 -1.54
C VAL A 89 -0.50 8.45 -1.25
N THR A 90 0.61 9.10 -1.64
CA THR A 90 0.81 10.55 -1.50
C THR A 90 -0.17 11.36 -2.33
N LEU A 91 -0.53 10.88 -3.54
CA LEU A 91 -1.59 11.49 -4.35
C LEU A 91 -2.96 11.42 -3.65
N PHE A 92 -3.25 10.32 -2.93
CA PHE A 92 -4.50 10.15 -2.19
C PHE A 92 -4.53 10.90 -0.85
N SER A 93 -3.40 10.96 -0.14
CA SER A 93 -3.32 11.59 1.17
C SER A 93 -3.35 13.12 1.07
N GLY A 94 -3.09 13.67 -0.12
CA GLY A 94 -2.95 15.11 -0.34
C GLY A 94 -1.77 15.72 0.42
N GLN A 95 -0.94 14.89 1.07
CA GLN A 95 0.24 15.36 1.77
C GLN A 95 1.29 15.78 0.76
N THR A 96 1.85 16.96 0.96
CA THR A 96 3.02 17.41 0.23
C THR A 96 4.23 17.21 1.13
N ASP A 97 5.22 16.41 0.71
CA ASP A 97 6.55 16.30 1.35
C ASP A 97 7.40 17.58 1.22
N ALA A 98 6.74 18.73 1.18
CA ALA A 98 7.45 19.98 1.25
C ALA A 98 8.19 20.03 2.59
N ASP A 99 9.49 20.33 2.54
CA ASP A 99 10.29 20.72 3.71
C ASP A 99 9.69 22.01 4.31
N ILE A 100 8.67 21.87 5.14
CA ILE A 100 8.03 22.99 5.83
C ILE A 100 8.94 23.37 6.99
N SER A 101 9.45 24.60 6.98
CA SER A 101 10.24 25.09 8.10
C SER A 101 9.41 25.11 9.39
N GLU A 102 10.03 24.81 10.55
CA GLU A 102 9.37 24.88 11.86
C GLU A 102 8.67 26.24 12.09
N GLN A 103 9.24 27.31 11.53
CA GLN A 103 8.66 28.65 11.58
C GLN A 103 7.37 28.78 10.75
N GLU A 104 7.35 28.21 9.54
CA GLU A 104 6.17 28.19 8.68
C GLU A 104 5.07 27.33 9.30
N ALA A 105 5.41 26.12 9.77
CA ALA A 105 4.45 25.26 10.44
C ALA A 105 3.82 25.91 11.67
N SER A 106 4.65 26.55 12.50
CA SER A 106 4.18 27.32 13.65
C SER A 106 3.28 28.49 13.24
N ALA A 107 3.61 29.21 12.17
CA ALA A 107 2.78 30.31 11.67
C ALA A 107 1.41 29.82 11.15
N VAL A 108 1.38 28.70 10.43
CA VAL A 108 0.13 28.06 9.96
C VAL A 108 -0.72 27.66 11.16
N CYS A 109 -0.19 26.82 12.07
CA CYS A 109 -0.95 26.33 13.23
C CYS A 109 -1.44 27.46 14.13
N GLN A 110 -0.62 28.50 14.34
CA GLN A 110 -1.01 29.65 15.16
C GLN A 110 -2.17 30.41 14.53
N GLN A 111 -2.17 30.58 13.21
CA GLN A 111 -3.27 31.22 12.52
C GLN A 111 -4.56 30.39 12.63
N LEU A 112 -4.48 29.06 12.42
CA LEU A 112 -5.63 28.16 12.54
C LEU A 112 -6.21 28.15 13.96
N ASP A 113 -5.34 28.09 14.97
CA ASP A 113 -5.70 28.14 16.38
C ASP A 113 -6.39 29.47 16.74
N SER A 114 -5.80 30.59 16.31
CA SER A 114 -6.35 31.93 16.56
C SER A 114 -7.74 32.15 15.94
N CYS A 115 -8.05 31.40 14.88
CA CYS A 115 -9.35 31.40 14.23
C CYS A 115 -10.31 30.31 14.75
N GLY A 116 -9.90 29.54 15.76
CA GLY A 116 -10.67 28.45 16.36
C GLY A 116 -10.94 27.29 15.40
N LEU A 117 -10.11 27.13 14.35
CA LEU A 117 -10.28 26.03 13.40
C LEU A 117 -9.76 24.72 13.98
N LEU A 118 -8.68 24.77 14.76
CA LEU A 118 -8.13 23.58 15.43
C LEU A 118 -9.18 22.92 16.34
N ASP A 119 -9.91 23.72 17.14
CA ASP A 119 -11.03 23.24 17.96
C ASP A 119 -12.14 22.56 17.13
N ARG A 120 -12.41 23.04 15.90
CA ARG A 120 -13.42 22.46 15.01
C ARG A 120 -12.97 21.15 14.36
N LEU A 121 -11.67 21.00 14.17
CA LEU A 121 -11.04 19.80 13.64
C LEU A 121 -10.71 18.80 14.76
N GLU A 122 -11.09 19.10 16.02
CA GLU A 122 -10.74 18.32 17.20
C GLU A 122 -9.22 18.05 17.31
N MET A 123 -8.43 19.01 16.83
CA MET A 123 -6.98 18.91 16.73
C MET A 123 -6.35 19.92 17.69
N ASP A 124 -5.36 19.51 18.49
CA ASP A 124 -4.60 20.48 19.30
C ASP A 124 -3.43 21.09 18.51
N TYR A 125 -2.83 22.15 19.06
CA TYR A 125 -1.72 22.85 18.42
C TYR A 125 -0.49 21.97 18.17
N GLN A 126 -0.18 21.03 19.07
CA GLN A 126 0.97 20.13 18.93
C GLN A 126 0.71 19.08 17.85
N THR A 127 -0.51 18.53 17.79
CA THR A 127 -0.94 17.65 16.69
C THR A 127 -0.89 18.38 15.35
N CYS A 128 -1.31 19.65 15.31
CA CYS A 128 -1.17 20.47 14.11
C CYS A 128 0.29 20.60 13.65
N LEU A 129 1.23 20.87 14.57
CA LEU A 129 2.66 20.97 14.25
C LEU A 129 3.26 19.65 13.78
N ALA A 130 2.82 18.53 14.36
CA ALA A 130 3.34 17.21 14.06
C ALA A 130 2.87 16.72 12.69
N THR A 131 1.58 16.90 12.37
CA THR A 131 0.96 16.27 11.20
C THR A 131 0.04 17.21 10.42
N GLY A 132 -0.67 18.13 11.09
CA GLY A 132 -1.71 18.95 10.47
C GLY A 132 -1.24 19.95 9.41
N VAL A 133 -0.02 20.50 9.50
CA VAL A 133 0.49 21.46 8.48
C VAL A 133 0.86 20.77 7.16
N TYR A 134 1.33 19.53 7.24
CA TYR A 134 1.85 18.78 6.07
C TYR A 134 0.75 18.31 5.12
N ALA A 135 -0.51 18.33 5.59
CA ALA A 135 -1.69 18.03 4.78
C ALA A 135 -2.11 19.17 3.82
N TYR A 136 -1.50 20.36 3.93
CA TYR A 136 -1.83 21.50 3.06
C TYR A 136 -0.77 21.71 2.01
N ASP A 137 -1.11 21.99 0.76
CA ASP A 137 -0.12 22.41 -0.24
C ASP A 137 0.50 23.79 0.07
N ASP A 138 1.63 24.13 -0.60
CA ASP A 138 2.33 25.42 -0.44
C ASP A 138 1.37 26.61 -0.55
N LYS A 139 0.48 26.57 -1.54
CA LYS A 139 -0.43 27.67 -1.85
C LYS A 139 -1.47 27.87 -0.75
N THR A 140 -1.94 26.79 -0.16
CA THR A 140 -2.89 26.79 0.95
C THR A 140 -2.21 27.32 2.20
N ARG A 141 -0.99 26.85 2.52
CA ARG A 141 -0.19 27.39 3.64
C ARG A 141 0.09 28.88 3.50
N GLU A 142 0.53 29.32 2.32
CA GLU A 142 0.72 30.74 2.02
C GLU A 142 -0.57 31.53 2.18
N CYS A 143 -1.71 30.99 1.72
CA CYS A 143 -3.01 31.62 1.89
C CYS A 143 -3.37 31.77 3.37
N ILE A 144 -3.23 30.70 4.15
CA ILE A 144 -3.52 30.68 5.60
C ILE A 144 -2.75 31.79 6.28
N VAL A 145 -1.43 31.81 6.11
CA VAL A 145 -0.53 32.78 6.74
C VAL A 145 -0.81 34.21 6.25
N ALA A 146 -1.21 34.38 4.99
CA ALA A 146 -1.52 35.69 4.41
C ALA A 146 -2.94 36.20 4.75
N ALA A 147 -3.81 35.37 5.34
CA ALA A 147 -5.18 35.76 5.64
C ALA A 147 -5.23 36.84 6.73
N ALA A 148 -5.81 38.00 6.39
CA ALA A 148 -5.83 39.17 7.28
C ALA A 148 -6.77 39.01 8.49
N ASP A 149 -7.77 38.15 8.35
CA ASP A 149 -8.75 37.79 9.37
C ASP A 149 -9.30 36.39 9.10
N CYS A 150 -10.07 35.88 10.06
CA CYS A 150 -10.61 34.52 9.99
C CYS A 150 -11.69 34.37 8.91
N GLU A 151 -12.44 35.43 8.58
CA GLU A 151 -13.44 35.39 7.51
C GLU A 151 -12.75 35.16 6.16
N LEU A 152 -11.66 35.89 5.90
CA LEU A 152 -10.86 35.74 4.69
C LEU A 152 -10.13 34.39 4.62
N LEU A 153 -9.65 33.89 5.76
CA LEU A 153 -9.05 32.55 5.89
C LEU A 153 -10.06 31.48 5.50
N PHE A 154 -11.27 31.53 6.07
CA PHE A 154 -12.31 30.57 5.75
C PHE A 154 -12.79 30.69 4.32
N ASP A 155 -13.05 31.90 3.81
CA ASP A 155 -13.58 32.08 2.45
C ASP A 155 -12.56 31.76 1.35
N ARG A 156 -11.28 32.09 1.55
CA ARG A 156 -10.27 32.00 0.48
C ARG A 156 -9.34 30.81 0.58
N CYS A 157 -9.00 30.39 1.80
CA CYS A 157 -7.99 29.37 2.01
C CYS A 157 -8.64 28.01 2.26
N PHE A 158 -9.81 28.00 2.91
CA PHE A 158 -10.49 26.76 3.30
C PHE A 158 -11.91 26.60 2.78
N GLY A 159 -12.41 27.54 1.96
CA GLY A 159 -13.84 27.59 1.63
C GLY A 159 -14.36 26.29 0.99
N MET A 160 -13.45 25.48 0.44
CA MET A 160 -13.74 24.18 -0.16
C MET A 160 -13.25 22.97 0.63
N MET A 161 -12.56 23.12 1.76
CA MET A 161 -11.93 22.02 2.53
C MET A 161 -12.35 21.95 4.01
N LEU A 162 -13.29 22.79 4.46
CA LEU A 162 -13.85 22.67 5.80
C LEU A 162 -14.89 21.55 5.86
N PRO A 163 -15.00 20.83 7.00
CA PRO A 163 -16.17 20.02 7.27
C PRO A 163 -17.45 20.86 7.15
N PRO A 164 -18.48 20.39 6.46
CA PRO A 164 -19.78 21.05 6.39
C PRO A 164 -20.43 21.14 7.76
N ASP A 165 -21.18 22.22 7.99
CA ASP A 165 -22.02 22.31 9.18
C ASP A 165 -23.23 21.36 9.08
N ARG A 166 -23.87 21.10 10.22
CA ARG A 166 -25.01 20.19 10.31
C ARG A 166 -26.19 20.62 9.43
N GLU A 167 -26.37 21.91 9.17
CA GLU A 167 -27.45 22.43 8.33
C GLU A 167 -27.19 22.10 6.86
N THR A 168 -25.96 22.37 6.38
CA THR A 168 -25.49 22.01 5.04
C THR A 168 -25.59 20.51 4.81
N CYS A 169 -25.17 19.70 5.79
CA CYS A 169 -25.33 18.26 5.76
C CYS A 169 -26.80 17.82 5.68
N ALA A 170 -27.69 18.45 6.45
CA ALA A 170 -29.12 18.13 6.41
C ALA A 170 -29.73 18.39 5.02
N GLU A 171 -29.39 19.51 4.39
CA GLU A 171 -29.86 19.83 3.04
C GLU A 171 -29.29 18.86 2.00
N ALA A 172 -27.98 18.59 2.06
CA ALA A 172 -27.30 17.67 1.15
C ALA A 172 -27.85 16.24 1.28
N CYS A 173 -28.01 15.71 2.49
CA CYS A 173 -28.53 14.35 2.73
C CYS A 173 -29.99 14.19 2.28
N VAL A 174 -30.82 15.22 2.42
CA VAL A 174 -32.18 15.22 1.84
C VAL A 174 -32.11 15.17 0.31
N ARG A 175 -31.19 15.92 -0.29
CA ARG A 175 -30.98 15.87 -1.73
C ARG A 175 -30.47 14.50 -2.18
N PHE A 176 -29.46 13.92 -1.52
CA PHE A 176 -28.99 12.55 -1.79
C PHE A 176 -30.12 11.54 -1.74
N SER A 177 -31.00 11.62 -0.73
CA SER A 177 -32.19 10.77 -0.66
C SER A 177 -33.12 10.97 -1.86
N SER A 178 -33.36 12.22 -2.28
CA SER A 178 -34.19 12.53 -3.46
C SER A 178 -33.57 12.09 -4.79
N CYS A 179 -32.24 12.06 -4.87
CA CYS A 179 -31.47 11.54 -5.99
C CYS A 179 -31.43 10.00 -6.02
N GLY A 180 -31.86 9.34 -4.94
CA GLY A 180 -31.77 7.88 -4.80
C GLY A 180 -30.36 7.39 -4.49
N TYR A 181 -29.53 8.21 -3.85
CA TYR A 181 -28.16 7.87 -3.45
C TYR A 181 -28.10 7.22 -2.05
N LEU A 182 -29.14 7.37 -1.22
CA LEU A 182 -29.28 6.65 0.05
C LEU A 182 -30.05 5.34 -0.19
N LEU A 183 -29.34 4.26 -0.52
CA LEU A 183 -29.93 2.99 -0.93
C LEU A 183 -29.94 1.91 0.16
N ALA A 184 -29.05 2.00 1.14
CA ALA A 184 -28.97 1.01 2.20
C ALA A 184 -30.18 1.12 3.16
N PRO A 185 -30.79 -0.01 3.59
CA PRO A 185 -31.98 0.00 4.45
C PRO A 185 -31.78 0.71 5.80
N ASP A 186 -30.55 0.68 6.29
CA ASP A 186 -30.05 1.23 7.55
C ASP A 186 -29.46 2.64 7.40
N PHE A 187 -29.04 3.05 6.20
CA PHE A 187 -28.48 4.38 5.96
C PHE A 187 -29.55 5.39 5.51
N ARG A 188 -30.15 6.11 6.46
CA ARG A 188 -31.18 7.13 6.19
C ARG A 188 -30.58 8.52 6.28
N VAL A 189 -31.43 9.52 6.04
CA VAL A 189 -31.05 10.94 6.11
C VAL A 189 -30.44 11.30 7.47
N ALA A 190 -30.88 10.68 8.56
CA ALA A 190 -30.34 10.99 9.89
C ALA A 190 -28.89 10.49 10.04
N GLU A 191 -28.64 9.25 9.67
CA GLU A 191 -27.30 8.63 9.70
C GLU A 191 -26.35 9.36 8.75
N CYS A 192 -26.83 9.73 7.54
CA CYS A 192 -26.08 10.57 6.60
C CYS A 192 -25.70 11.94 7.22
N ILE A 193 -26.61 12.60 7.96
CA ILE A 193 -26.31 13.89 8.59
C ILE A 193 -25.20 13.76 9.63
N ASP A 194 -25.22 12.68 10.41
CA ASP A 194 -24.27 12.48 11.49
C ASP A 194 -22.86 12.14 10.94
N GLN A 195 -22.75 11.43 9.81
CA GLN A 195 -21.47 11.10 9.16
C GLN A 195 -20.95 12.17 8.19
N CYS A 196 -21.84 12.98 7.62
CA CYS A 196 -21.51 13.94 6.55
C CYS A 196 -20.28 14.85 6.81
N PRO A 197 -20.05 15.39 8.03
CA PRO A 197 -18.86 16.19 8.31
C PRO A 197 -17.53 15.44 8.17
N GLN A 198 -17.54 14.11 8.30
CA GLN A 198 -16.37 13.24 8.13
C GLN A 198 -16.21 12.75 6.69
N LEU A 199 -17.23 12.95 5.85
CA LEU A 199 -17.26 12.43 4.48
C LEU A 199 -16.99 13.49 3.44
N TYR A 200 -17.41 14.72 3.65
CA TYR A 200 -17.40 15.69 2.57
C TYR A 200 -16.79 17.00 3.01
N TYR A 201 -16.32 17.76 2.05
CA TYR A 201 -16.04 19.16 2.28
C TYR A 201 -17.24 20.04 1.96
N ALA A 202 -17.35 21.16 2.68
CA ALA A 202 -18.42 22.14 2.49
C ALA A 202 -18.49 22.66 1.04
N GLY A 203 -17.36 22.79 0.35
CA GLY A 203 -17.32 23.23 -1.05
C GLY A 203 -17.89 22.21 -2.02
N GLU A 204 -17.62 20.92 -1.80
CA GLU A 204 -18.17 19.83 -2.62
C GLU A 204 -19.69 19.79 -2.48
N LEU A 205 -20.21 19.87 -1.25
CA LEU A 205 -21.64 19.91 -1.00
C LEU A 205 -22.28 21.17 -1.58
N ALA A 206 -21.66 22.34 -1.43
CA ALA A 206 -22.16 23.58 -2.00
C ALA A 206 -22.22 23.51 -3.55
N CYS A 207 -21.19 22.95 -4.18
CA CYS A 207 -21.16 22.69 -5.62
C CYS A 207 -22.28 21.72 -6.02
N PHE A 208 -22.42 20.59 -5.32
CA PHE A 208 -23.45 19.59 -5.59
C PHE A 208 -24.86 20.18 -5.46
N MET A 209 -25.08 20.99 -4.43
CA MET A 209 -26.35 21.68 -4.20
C MET A 209 -26.64 22.75 -5.26
N ALA A 210 -25.61 23.33 -5.88
CA ALA A 210 -25.75 24.29 -6.97
C ALA A 210 -25.94 23.65 -8.35
N ALA A 211 -25.64 22.36 -8.52
CA ALA A 211 -25.78 21.65 -9.79
C ALA A 211 -27.26 21.52 -10.21
N ASP A 212 -27.51 21.57 -11.53
CA ASP A 212 -28.86 21.49 -12.10
C ASP A 212 -29.51 20.11 -11.91
N ASP A 213 -28.69 19.06 -11.83
CA ASP A 213 -29.11 17.68 -11.62
C ASP A 213 -28.11 16.92 -10.74
N CYS A 214 -28.54 15.78 -10.20
CA CYS A 214 -27.75 14.99 -9.26
C CYS A 214 -26.50 14.40 -9.90
N GLU A 215 -26.58 13.94 -11.15
CA GLU A 215 -25.50 13.23 -11.82
C GLU A 215 -24.37 14.18 -12.17
N THR A 216 -24.71 15.32 -12.79
CA THR A 216 -23.74 16.39 -13.05
C THR A 216 -23.10 16.90 -11.76
N GLY A 217 -23.87 16.96 -10.67
CA GLY A 217 -23.35 17.34 -9.36
C GLY A 217 -22.34 16.31 -8.85
N ARG A 218 -22.68 15.02 -8.91
CA ARG A 218 -21.81 13.91 -8.51
C ARG A 218 -20.47 13.97 -9.26
N GLU A 219 -20.53 13.93 -10.59
CA GLU A 219 -19.34 13.84 -11.45
C GLU A 219 -18.41 15.06 -11.37
N LYS A 220 -18.94 16.26 -11.08
CA LYS A 220 -18.14 17.52 -11.17
C LYS A 220 -17.76 18.12 -9.83
N CYS A 221 -18.46 17.76 -8.76
CA CYS A 221 -18.27 18.39 -7.45
C CYS A 221 -17.49 17.51 -6.48
N PHE A 222 -17.33 16.22 -6.78
CA PHE A 222 -16.57 15.28 -5.97
C PHE A 222 -15.39 14.74 -6.77
N ALA A 223 -14.34 14.30 -6.06
CA ALA A 223 -13.13 13.79 -6.69
C ALA A 223 -13.30 12.33 -7.13
N HIS A 224 -13.15 12.07 -8.41
CA HIS A 224 -13.15 10.71 -8.98
C HIS A 224 -11.71 10.31 -9.31
N VAL A 225 -11.06 9.67 -8.35
CA VAL A 225 -9.64 9.31 -8.39
C VAL A 225 -9.40 7.93 -9.02
N GLY A 226 -10.44 7.09 -9.10
CA GLY A 226 -10.35 5.73 -9.62
C GLY A 226 -9.82 5.67 -11.05
N ASP A 227 -10.36 6.51 -11.94
CA ASP A 227 -9.91 6.58 -13.34
C ASP A 227 -8.42 6.95 -13.46
N THR A 228 -7.96 7.93 -12.67
CA THR A 228 -6.56 8.37 -12.70
C THR A 228 -5.62 7.28 -12.21
N VAL A 229 -6.04 6.55 -11.18
CA VAL A 229 -5.29 5.44 -10.59
C VAL A 229 -5.25 4.27 -11.58
N GLY A 230 -6.37 3.92 -12.21
CA GLY A 230 -6.43 2.89 -13.25
C GLY A 230 -5.56 3.22 -14.46
N GLU A 231 -5.57 4.47 -14.95
CA GLU A 231 -4.68 4.91 -16.03
C GLU A 231 -3.21 4.81 -15.63
N LEU A 232 -2.84 5.29 -14.44
CA LEU A 232 -1.45 5.25 -13.94
C LEU A 232 -0.94 3.81 -13.81
N ILE A 233 -1.77 2.93 -13.28
CA ILE A 233 -1.46 1.51 -13.09
C ILE A 233 -1.28 0.80 -14.42
N SER A 234 -2.25 0.92 -15.31
CA SER A 234 -2.24 0.19 -16.58
C SER A 234 -1.07 0.59 -17.49
N GLU A 235 -0.65 1.86 -17.47
CA GLU A 235 0.51 2.32 -18.24
C GLU A 235 1.85 1.86 -17.65
N PHE A 236 1.96 1.79 -16.33
CA PHE A 236 3.20 1.49 -15.63
C PHE A 236 3.41 -0.01 -15.38
N TRP A 237 2.40 -0.72 -14.87
CA TRP A 237 2.55 -2.06 -14.33
C TRP A 237 2.59 -3.16 -15.39
N ALA A 238 1.75 -3.07 -16.42
CA ALA A 238 1.62 -4.15 -17.40
C ALA A 238 2.97 -4.56 -18.05
N PRO A 239 3.87 -3.63 -18.45
CA PRO A 239 5.20 -4.00 -18.96
C PRO A 239 6.12 -4.63 -17.90
N ILE A 240 6.06 -4.14 -16.65
CA ILE A 240 6.89 -4.63 -15.54
C ILE A 240 6.45 -6.05 -15.17
N ARG A 241 5.14 -6.30 -15.10
CA ARG A 241 4.55 -7.61 -14.83
C ARG A 241 5.06 -8.68 -15.80
N GLU A 242 5.03 -8.40 -17.09
CA GLU A 242 5.49 -9.36 -18.11
C GLU A 242 6.99 -9.65 -17.99
N GLU A 243 7.82 -8.63 -17.73
CA GLU A 243 9.27 -8.78 -17.58
C GLU A 243 9.63 -9.56 -16.30
N MET A 244 9.08 -9.17 -15.15
CA MET A 244 9.30 -9.84 -13.86
C MET A 244 8.82 -11.29 -13.86
N SER A 245 7.62 -11.56 -14.38
CA SER A 245 7.08 -12.93 -14.47
C SER A 245 8.01 -13.82 -15.30
N TYR A 246 8.49 -13.32 -16.45
CA TYR A 246 9.44 -14.04 -17.28
C TYR A 246 10.78 -14.29 -16.59
N ASP A 247 11.31 -13.29 -15.87
CA ASP A 247 12.59 -13.40 -15.17
C ASP A 247 12.51 -14.36 -13.96
N ILE A 248 11.42 -14.34 -13.19
CA ILE A 248 11.18 -15.28 -12.08
C ILE A 248 11.14 -16.72 -12.61
N GLU A 249 10.34 -17.00 -13.64
CA GLU A 249 10.23 -18.34 -14.20
C GLU A 249 11.56 -18.81 -14.82
N ALA A 250 12.31 -17.91 -15.47
CA ALA A 250 13.63 -18.23 -15.99
C ALA A 250 14.63 -18.60 -14.87
N LEU A 251 14.57 -17.93 -13.71
CA LEU A 251 15.47 -18.21 -12.59
C LEU A 251 15.10 -19.50 -11.84
N LYS A 252 13.82 -19.86 -11.72
CA LYS A 252 13.37 -21.14 -11.14
C LYS A 252 13.94 -22.36 -11.86
N ASP A 253 14.20 -22.24 -13.17
CA ASP A 253 14.84 -23.31 -13.97
C ASP A 253 16.37 -23.42 -13.72
N HIS A 254 16.94 -22.56 -12.87
CA HIS A 254 18.38 -22.46 -12.59
C HIS A 254 18.67 -22.40 -11.08
N PRO A 255 18.49 -23.51 -10.34
CA PRO A 255 18.61 -23.55 -8.87
C PRO A 255 20.02 -23.21 -8.35
N ASP A 256 21.05 -23.35 -9.18
CA ASP A 256 22.44 -23.03 -8.82
C ASP A 256 22.80 -21.54 -9.00
N PHE A 257 21.82 -20.64 -9.19
CA PHE A 257 22.12 -19.22 -9.35
C PHE A 257 22.58 -18.61 -8.02
N LEU A 258 23.50 -17.66 -8.09
CA LEU A 258 24.01 -16.93 -6.93
C LEU A 258 24.11 -15.44 -7.25
N PHE A 259 23.58 -14.62 -6.36
CA PHE A 259 23.61 -13.17 -6.48
C PHE A 259 24.09 -12.52 -5.16
N GLU A 260 25.31 -12.00 -5.18
CA GLU A 260 25.90 -11.34 -4.00
C GLU A 260 25.50 -9.87 -3.93
N LEU A 261 24.98 -9.43 -2.77
CA LEU A 261 24.63 -8.06 -2.43
C LEU A 261 25.33 -7.58 -1.17
N ASP A 262 25.80 -6.34 -1.19
CA ASP A 262 26.33 -5.71 0.02
C ASP A 262 25.22 -5.27 0.98
N TYR A 263 24.11 -4.77 0.43
CA TYR A 263 22.96 -4.26 1.16
C TYR A 263 21.79 -4.06 0.21
N TYR A 264 20.58 -4.40 0.65
CA TYR A 264 19.32 -4.10 -0.02
C TYR A 264 18.23 -3.97 1.03
N SER A 265 17.45 -2.90 0.99
CA SER A 265 16.29 -2.73 1.87
C SER A 265 15.14 -2.13 1.08
N VAL A 266 13.93 -2.60 1.39
CA VAL A 266 12.70 -2.08 0.81
C VAL A 266 11.65 -1.92 1.90
N ALA A 267 10.88 -0.84 1.85
CA ALA A 267 9.79 -0.55 2.77
C ALA A 267 8.45 -0.84 2.08
N LEU A 268 7.94 -2.07 2.19
CA LEU A 268 6.72 -2.46 1.47
C LEU A 268 5.45 -1.91 2.16
N LEU A 269 5.49 -1.73 3.49
CA LEU A 269 4.42 -1.19 4.33
C LEU A 269 5.04 -0.66 5.64
N ASP A 270 5.60 0.55 5.68
CA ASP A 270 6.27 1.09 6.88
C ASP A 270 5.27 1.33 8.04
N PRO A 271 5.52 0.86 9.29
CA PRO A 271 6.73 0.19 9.81
C PRO A 271 6.71 -1.34 9.81
N PHE A 272 5.69 -1.97 9.21
CA PHE A 272 5.40 -3.39 9.36
C PHE A 272 6.31 -4.31 8.53
N LEU A 273 6.75 -3.88 7.35
CA LEU A 273 7.52 -4.73 6.44
C LEU A 273 8.73 -4.01 5.85
N HIS A 274 9.88 -4.14 6.54
CA HIS A 274 11.18 -3.61 6.15
C HIS A 274 12.24 -4.70 6.03
N PRO A 275 12.12 -5.59 5.04
CA PRO A 275 13.20 -6.53 4.78
C PRO A 275 14.53 -5.81 4.56
N VAL A 276 15.59 -6.39 5.12
CA VAL A 276 16.97 -5.95 4.95
C VAL A 276 17.79 -7.16 4.58
N PHE A 277 18.22 -7.24 3.31
CA PHE A 277 18.97 -8.36 2.78
C PHE A 277 20.42 -7.96 2.44
N SER A 278 21.35 -8.88 2.67
CA SER A 278 22.71 -8.81 2.15
C SER A 278 23.31 -10.22 2.09
N GLY A 279 24.49 -10.37 1.48
CA GLY A 279 25.13 -11.67 1.28
C GLY A 279 24.73 -12.33 -0.04
N TYR A 280 24.80 -13.66 -0.10
CA TYR A 280 24.58 -14.44 -1.31
C TYR A 280 23.13 -14.91 -1.38
N HIS A 281 22.38 -14.34 -2.30
CA HIS A 281 21.01 -14.75 -2.58
C HIS A 281 20.97 -15.94 -3.53
N ASP A 282 20.03 -16.84 -3.31
CA ASP A 282 19.83 -18.05 -4.11
C ASP A 282 18.34 -18.34 -4.43
N GLU A 283 18.03 -19.60 -4.77
CA GLU A 283 16.68 -20.03 -5.12
C GLU A 283 15.66 -19.82 -3.99
N SER A 284 16.03 -19.95 -2.72
CA SER A 284 15.08 -19.72 -1.63
C SER A 284 14.68 -18.25 -1.58
N ASP A 285 15.63 -17.32 -1.63
CA ASP A 285 15.34 -15.88 -1.67
C ASP A 285 14.47 -15.50 -2.88
N LEU A 286 14.64 -16.17 -4.02
CA LEU A 286 13.78 -15.96 -5.18
C LEU A 286 12.29 -16.20 -4.87
N TYR A 287 11.95 -17.20 -4.06
CA TYR A 287 10.55 -17.44 -3.69
C TYR A 287 9.97 -16.35 -2.80
N PHE A 288 10.79 -15.70 -1.96
CA PHE A 288 10.35 -14.51 -1.23
C PHE A 288 10.00 -13.38 -2.20
N PHE A 289 10.90 -13.05 -3.14
CA PHE A 289 10.62 -11.98 -4.11
C PHE A 289 9.53 -12.35 -5.12
N ALA A 290 9.34 -13.63 -5.44
CA ALA A 290 8.20 -14.11 -6.21
C ALA A 290 6.88 -13.93 -5.44
N SER A 291 6.89 -14.10 -4.11
CA SER A 291 5.74 -13.78 -3.26
C SER A 291 5.45 -12.28 -3.26
N VAL A 292 6.47 -11.42 -3.15
CA VAL A 292 6.32 -9.96 -3.23
C VAL A 292 5.74 -9.57 -4.59
N PHE A 293 6.29 -10.10 -5.67
CA PHE A 293 5.77 -9.90 -7.04
C PHE A 293 4.31 -10.31 -7.18
N SER A 294 3.92 -11.51 -6.74
CA SER A 294 2.51 -11.92 -6.77
C SER A 294 1.62 -11.02 -5.91
N GLY A 295 2.13 -10.47 -4.80
CA GLY A 295 1.43 -9.48 -3.99
C GLY A 295 1.18 -8.18 -4.75
N MET A 296 2.21 -7.66 -5.40
CA MET A 296 2.10 -6.49 -6.28
C MET A 296 1.08 -6.73 -7.39
N ASP A 297 1.20 -7.86 -8.08
CA ASP A 297 0.33 -8.21 -9.20
C ASP A 297 -1.12 -8.39 -8.76
N ALA A 298 -1.36 -9.01 -7.61
CA ALA A 298 -2.69 -9.11 -7.01
C ALA A 298 -3.32 -7.74 -6.77
N ILE A 299 -2.58 -6.81 -6.15
CA ILE A 299 -3.06 -5.46 -5.87
C ILE A 299 -3.44 -4.74 -7.16
N PHE A 300 -2.59 -4.81 -8.20
CA PHE A 300 -2.87 -4.14 -9.46
C PHE A 300 -4.04 -4.74 -10.22
N TYR A 301 -4.14 -6.07 -10.29
CA TYR A 301 -5.34 -6.72 -10.83
C TYR A 301 -6.60 -6.33 -10.05
N LEU A 302 -6.49 -6.18 -8.72
CA LEU A 302 -7.62 -5.73 -7.93
C LEU A 302 -8.00 -4.28 -8.27
N PHE A 303 -7.01 -3.41 -8.45
CA PHE A 303 -7.22 -2.02 -8.82
C PHE A 303 -7.77 -1.84 -10.24
N GLU A 304 -7.31 -2.65 -11.20
CA GLU A 304 -7.87 -2.72 -12.56
C GLU A 304 -9.23 -3.43 -12.60
N GLY A 305 -9.55 -4.21 -11.56
CA GLY A 305 -10.76 -5.02 -11.49
C GLY A 305 -11.96 -4.31 -10.86
N LEU A 306 -11.70 -3.32 -10.02
CA LEU A 306 -12.70 -2.67 -9.18
C LEU A 306 -12.86 -1.19 -9.52
N ASN A 307 -14.05 -0.67 -9.29
CA ASN A 307 -14.27 0.76 -9.20
C ASN A 307 -13.64 1.28 -7.90
N LEU A 308 -12.54 2.02 -8.04
CA LEU A 308 -11.77 2.61 -6.94
C LEU A 308 -12.16 4.07 -6.65
N ASP A 309 -13.27 4.56 -7.17
CA ASP A 309 -13.81 5.86 -6.75
C ASP A 309 -14.28 5.75 -5.31
N VAL A 310 -13.37 6.04 -4.39
CA VAL A 310 -13.60 6.12 -2.96
C VAL A 310 -13.44 7.55 -2.50
N ASN A 311 -14.06 7.86 -1.39
CA ASN A 311 -13.97 9.17 -0.78
C ASN A 311 -12.52 9.43 -0.28
N PRO A 312 -11.81 10.45 -0.82
CA PRO A 312 -10.43 10.72 -0.40
C PRO A 312 -10.34 11.09 1.08
N ILE A 313 -11.39 11.72 1.64
CA ILE A 313 -11.44 12.08 3.05
C ILE A 313 -11.48 10.82 3.92
N LEU A 314 -12.16 9.75 3.47
CA LEU A 314 -12.14 8.47 4.19
C LEU A 314 -10.76 7.83 4.19
N LEU A 315 -10.04 7.89 3.06
CA LEU A 315 -8.66 7.39 2.99
C LEU A 315 -7.71 8.18 3.89
N ALA A 316 -7.90 9.49 4.02
CA ALA A 316 -7.12 10.32 4.94
C ALA A 316 -7.51 10.07 6.42
N GLY A 317 -8.80 9.92 6.71
CA GLY A 317 -9.34 9.66 8.04
C GLY A 317 -9.03 8.26 8.57
N LEU A 318 -8.70 7.33 7.67
CA LEU A 318 -8.24 5.97 7.98
C LEU A 318 -6.95 5.90 8.82
N GLY A 319 -6.29 7.03 9.09
CA GLY A 319 -5.10 7.04 9.94
C GLY A 319 -3.91 6.31 9.31
N LEU A 320 -3.93 6.05 7.99
CA LEU A 320 -2.74 5.68 7.21
C LEU A 320 -1.68 6.79 7.25
N SER A 321 -2.03 7.99 7.70
CA SER A 321 -1.02 8.95 8.16
C SER A 321 -0.25 8.34 9.33
N ALA A 322 1.03 8.04 9.09
CA ALA A 322 2.13 7.52 9.92
C ALA A 322 2.13 7.68 11.47
N SER A 323 1.16 8.38 12.08
CA SER A 323 1.01 8.60 13.52
C SER A 323 -0.02 7.71 14.21
N GLY A 324 -0.87 6.97 13.48
CA GLY A 324 -1.73 5.95 14.08
C GLY A 324 -0.82 4.83 14.59
N GLY A 325 -0.53 4.81 15.89
CA GLY A 325 0.40 3.87 16.49
C GLY A 325 0.11 2.48 15.96
N ALA A 326 1.07 1.89 15.25
CA ALA A 326 0.97 0.51 14.80
C ALA A 326 0.45 -0.30 15.99
N ILE A 327 -0.71 -0.95 15.84
CA ILE A 327 -1.29 -1.79 16.89
C ILE A 327 -0.18 -2.74 17.27
N ASN A 328 0.37 -2.54 18.45
CA ASN A 328 1.44 -3.38 18.91
C ASN A 328 0.75 -4.59 19.49
N LEU A 329 0.29 -5.48 18.59
CA LEU A 329 -0.34 -6.77 18.93
C LEU A 329 0.57 -7.62 19.85
N PHE A 330 1.83 -7.22 20.01
CA PHE A 330 2.85 -7.85 20.84
C PHE A 330 3.38 -6.95 21.97
N ALA A 331 2.75 -5.80 22.24
CA ALA A 331 3.06 -5.03 23.43
C ALA A 331 2.66 -5.85 24.65
N ASN A 332 3.56 -5.92 25.65
CA ASN A 332 3.30 -6.53 26.95
C ASN A 332 2.36 -5.65 27.79
N GLU A 333 1.18 -5.33 27.25
CA GLU A 333 0.11 -4.71 28.02
C GLU A 333 -0.57 -5.76 28.88
N THR A 334 -1.34 -5.31 29.88
CA THR A 334 -2.07 -6.28 30.72
C THR A 334 -3.20 -6.90 29.91
N GLU A 335 -3.53 -8.17 30.19
CA GLU A 335 -4.58 -8.93 29.46
C GLU A 335 -5.91 -8.15 29.38
N ASP A 336 -6.24 -7.35 30.40
CA ASP A 336 -7.44 -6.51 30.45
C ASP A 336 -7.36 -5.29 29.49
N GLU A 337 -6.19 -4.66 29.33
CA GLU A 337 -6.00 -3.50 28.43
C GLU A 337 -6.07 -3.92 26.95
N TRP A 338 -5.62 -5.14 26.65
CA TRP A 338 -5.62 -5.70 25.31
C TRP A 338 -7.04 -5.91 24.74
N TRP A 339 -8.01 -6.31 25.57
CA TRP A 339 -9.39 -6.52 25.11
C TRP A 339 -10.12 -5.21 24.79
N ASP A 340 -9.89 -4.18 25.60
CA ASP A 340 -10.44 -2.85 25.34
C ASP A 340 -9.87 -2.29 24.03
N GLU A 341 -8.56 -2.43 23.78
CA GLU A 341 -7.93 -1.99 22.53
C GLU A 341 -8.46 -2.76 21.30
N ILE A 342 -8.63 -4.09 21.39
CA ILE A 342 -9.22 -4.88 20.31
C ILE A 342 -10.67 -4.47 20.05
N ALA A 343 -11.47 -4.26 21.10
CA ALA A 343 -12.86 -3.88 20.95
C ALA A 343 -13.01 -2.52 20.28
N ASP A 344 -12.17 -1.55 20.65
CA ASP A 344 -12.11 -0.24 20.02
C ASP A 344 -11.70 -0.36 18.55
N TRP A 345 -10.64 -1.11 18.24
CA TRP A 345 -10.20 -1.34 16.86
C TRP A 345 -11.27 -2.02 16.00
N LEU A 346 -11.93 -3.06 16.51
CA LEU A 346 -13.04 -3.73 15.83
C LEU A 346 -14.19 -2.75 15.57
N THR A 347 -14.46 -1.82 16.50
CA THR A 347 -15.48 -0.79 16.34
C THR A 347 -15.12 0.21 15.25
N GLU A 348 -13.86 0.65 15.21
CA GLU A 348 -13.35 1.53 14.16
C GLU A 348 -13.37 0.85 12.79
N ALA A 349 -12.98 -0.43 12.71
CA ALA A 349 -13.01 -1.22 11.48
C ALA A 349 -14.45 -1.44 10.97
N ASP A 350 -15.42 -1.78 11.83
CA ASP A 350 -16.84 -1.88 11.46
C ASP A 350 -17.36 -0.54 10.93
N ALA A 351 -17.08 0.55 11.66
CA ALA A 351 -17.51 1.88 11.28
C ALA A 351 -16.94 2.31 9.93
N LEU A 352 -15.64 2.05 9.70
CA LEU A 352 -14.99 2.32 8.43
C LEU A 352 -15.62 1.53 7.28
N ILE A 353 -15.73 0.21 7.43
CA ILE A 353 -16.28 -0.66 6.37
C ILE A 353 -17.71 -0.23 6.06
N ALA A 354 -18.51 0.03 7.10
CA ALA A 354 -19.86 0.56 6.94
C ALA A 354 -19.87 1.87 6.16
N THR A 355 -18.89 2.74 6.40
CA THR A 355 -18.80 4.05 5.77
C THR A 355 -18.41 3.94 4.29
N ILE A 356 -17.42 3.11 3.95
CA ILE A 356 -17.03 2.81 2.56
C ILE A 356 -18.23 2.22 1.79
N LEU A 357 -18.93 1.26 2.39
CA LEU A 357 -20.06 0.60 1.74
C LEU A 357 -21.28 1.52 1.59
N ASN A 358 -21.49 2.47 2.50
CA ASN A 358 -22.69 3.30 2.50
C ASN A 358 -22.49 4.71 1.98
N ASP A 359 -21.30 5.07 1.46
CA ASP A 359 -21.05 6.39 0.91
C ASP A 359 -22.03 6.71 -0.26
N PRO A 360 -22.91 7.72 -0.11
CA PRO A 360 -23.89 8.07 -1.13
C PRO A 360 -23.32 8.46 -2.49
N ILE A 361 -22.15 9.12 -2.50
CA ILE A 361 -21.51 9.61 -3.72
C ILE A 361 -20.77 8.47 -4.41
N TYR A 362 -20.05 7.69 -3.62
CA TYR A 362 -19.17 6.61 -4.04
C TYR A 362 -19.84 5.23 -3.89
N ARG A 363 -21.14 5.14 -4.20
CA ARG A 363 -21.95 3.93 -4.00
C ARG A 363 -21.44 2.69 -4.74
N GLU A 364 -20.71 2.91 -5.83
CA GLU A 364 -20.13 1.89 -6.70
C GLU A 364 -18.69 1.58 -6.31
N ALA A 365 -18.15 2.19 -5.25
CA ALA A 365 -16.86 1.80 -4.71
C ALA A 365 -16.82 0.29 -4.47
N LEU A 366 -15.76 -0.32 -4.98
CA LEU A 366 -15.44 -1.74 -4.92
C LEU A 366 -16.43 -2.65 -5.67
N THR A 367 -17.30 -2.11 -6.54
CA THR A 367 -17.98 -2.93 -7.56
C THR A 367 -17.01 -3.29 -8.67
N LEU A 368 -17.36 -4.27 -9.51
CA LEU A 368 -16.55 -4.57 -10.68
C LEU A 368 -16.56 -3.41 -11.67
N ASP A 369 -15.42 -3.20 -12.33
CA ASP A 369 -15.37 -2.39 -13.55
C ASP A 369 -16.04 -3.12 -14.74
N GLU A 370 -16.62 -2.37 -15.68
CA GLU A 370 -17.62 -2.87 -16.64
C GLU A 370 -17.06 -3.80 -17.73
N GLU A 371 -15.78 -3.65 -18.14
CA GLU A 371 -15.23 -4.35 -19.32
C GLU A 371 -14.42 -5.60 -18.96
N GLU A 372 -13.48 -5.48 -18.02
CA GLU A 372 -12.55 -6.57 -17.63
C GLU A 372 -12.53 -6.84 -16.12
N GLY A 373 -13.45 -6.21 -15.37
CA GLY A 373 -13.43 -6.21 -13.91
C GLY A 373 -13.43 -7.61 -13.28
N ALA A 374 -14.28 -8.50 -13.80
CA ALA A 374 -14.38 -9.88 -13.32
C ALA A 374 -13.09 -10.68 -13.54
N ASP A 375 -12.53 -10.62 -14.75
CA ASP A 375 -11.31 -11.37 -15.10
C ASP A 375 -10.13 -10.87 -14.26
N ASN A 376 -10.01 -9.56 -14.08
CA ASN A 376 -8.97 -8.95 -13.25
C ASN A 376 -9.12 -9.36 -11.76
N VAL A 377 -10.34 -9.34 -11.20
CA VAL A 377 -10.55 -9.82 -9.82
C VAL A 377 -10.23 -11.33 -9.68
N GLU A 378 -10.53 -12.15 -10.68
CA GLU A 378 -10.14 -13.57 -10.70
C GLU A 378 -8.61 -13.77 -10.75
N GLN A 379 -7.92 -12.97 -11.56
CA GLN A 379 -6.45 -12.97 -11.60
C GLN A 379 -5.87 -12.50 -10.27
N SER A 380 -6.44 -11.48 -9.63
CA SER A 380 -6.05 -11.06 -8.28
C SER A 380 -6.15 -12.22 -7.30
N GLY A 381 -7.25 -12.98 -7.30
CA GLY A 381 -7.41 -14.17 -6.46
C GLY A 381 -6.33 -15.22 -6.73
N THR A 382 -6.05 -15.48 -8.00
CA THR A 382 -4.98 -16.41 -8.41
C THR A 382 -3.62 -15.97 -7.88
N GLN A 383 -3.30 -14.69 -7.99
CA GLN A 383 -2.03 -14.13 -7.52
C GLN A 383 -1.94 -14.17 -5.98
N ILE A 384 -3.03 -13.91 -5.25
CA ILE A 384 -3.08 -14.12 -3.79
C ILE A 384 -2.74 -15.58 -3.44
N GLY A 385 -3.31 -16.54 -4.18
CA GLY A 385 -2.95 -17.95 -4.02
C GLY A 385 -1.46 -18.22 -4.29
N MET A 386 -0.86 -17.53 -5.27
CA MET A 386 0.58 -17.63 -5.57
C MET A 386 1.46 -17.03 -4.48
N ILE A 387 1.06 -15.95 -3.80
CA ILE A 387 1.77 -15.41 -2.60
C ILE A 387 1.95 -16.55 -1.58
N PHE A 388 0.86 -17.17 -1.17
CA PHE A 388 0.90 -18.24 -0.17
C PHE A 388 1.66 -19.47 -0.68
N GLY A 389 1.50 -19.81 -1.97
CA GLY A 389 2.26 -20.90 -2.58
C GLY A 389 3.78 -20.66 -2.59
N ASN A 390 4.21 -19.43 -2.83
CA ASN A 390 5.61 -19.04 -2.85
C ASN A 390 6.19 -19.02 -1.43
N ILE A 391 5.45 -18.55 -0.41
CA ILE A 391 5.87 -18.59 1.00
C ILE A 391 6.01 -20.04 1.50
N ALA A 392 5.04 -20.91 1.19
CA ALA A 392 5.18 -22.33 1.52
C ALA A 392 6.41 -22.92 0.84
N LYS A 393 6.64 -22.58 -0.43
CA LYS A 393 7.78 -23.09 -1.19
C LYS A 393 9.12 -22.56 -0.65
N LEU A 394 9.20 -21.30 -0.25
CA LEU A 394 10.33 -20.70 0.45
C LEU A 394 10.73 -21.57 1.66
N ILE A 395 9.78 -21.89 2.53
CA ILE A 395 10.04 -22.69 3.73
C ILE A 395 10.54 -24.10 3.36
N GLU A 396 9.97 -24.74 2.33
CA GLU A 396 10.46 -26.02 1.83
C GLU A 396 11.89 -25.95 1.27
N MET A 397 12.25 -24.84 0.61
CA MET A 397 13.57 -24.65 0.02
C MET A 397 14.62 -24.40 1.10
N VAL A 398 14.36 -23.48 2.04
CA VAL A 398 15.25 -23.23 3.19
C VAL A 398 15.45 -24.51 4.01
N ALA A 399 14.41 -25.33 4.17
CA ALA A 399 14.52 -26.62 4.85
C ALA A 399 15.39 -27.65 4.11
N ALA A 400 15.51 -27.52 2.78
CA ALA A 400 16.28 -28.41 1.93
C ALA A 400 17.74 -27.96 1.75
N GLU A 401 18.06 -26.72 2.09
CA GLU A 401 19.41 -26.18 2.03
C GLU A 401 20.33 -26.91 3.01
N THR A 402 21.56 -27.16 2.56
CA THR A 402 22.59 -27.86 3.35
C THR A 402 23.92 -27.11 3.42
N ASP A 403 24.01 -25.97 2.73
CA ASP A 403 25.22 -25.17 2.64
C ASP A 403 25.27 -24.16 3.80
N ASP A 404 26.48 -23.66 4.12
CA ASP A 404 26.66 -22.67 5.19
C ASP A 404 25.96 -21.35 4.80
N GLN A 405 24.88 -20.99 5.50
CA GLN A 405 24.12 -19.76 5.27
C GLN A 405 24.74 -18.58 6.05
N SER A 406 24.86 -17.40 5.42
CA SER A 406 25.26 -16.16 6.11
C SER A 406 24.12 -15.59 6.96
N ASP A 407 24.44 -14.80 7.99
CA ASP A 407 23.43 -14.24 8.90
C ASP A 407 22.42 -13.27 8.24
N GLU A 408 22.66 -12.88 7.00
CA GLU A 408 22.04 -11.73 6.33
C GLU A 408 21.06 -12.09 5.18
N VAL A 409 20.83 -13.39 4.94
CA VAL A 409 19.90 -13.94 3.93
C VAL A 409 18.72 -14.65 4.61
N ILE A 410 17.71 -15.06 3.83
CA ILE A 410 16.66 -15.93 4.38
C ILE A 410 17.27 -17.29 4.69
N ARG A 411 17.11 -17.75 5.93
CA ARG A 411 17.88 -18.89 6.42
C ARG A 411 17.23 -19.58 7.60
N TYR A 412 17.72 -20.76 7.94
CA TYR A 412 17.58 -21.29 9.28
C TYR A 412 18.89 -21.13 10.07
N VAL A 413 18.81 -21.15 11.40
CA VAL A 413 20.01 -21.08 12.25
C VAL A 413 20.50 -22.50 12.56
N ASP A 414 21.51 -23.00 11.85
CA ASP A 414 22.12 -24.30 12.14
C ASP A 414 22.98 -24.25 13.44
N GLU A 415 22.31 -24.29 14.59
CA GLU A 415 22.98 -24.22 15.89
C GLU A 415 23.88 -25.42 16.17
N ASN A 416 23.59 -26.57 15.55
CA ASN A 416 24.27 -27.83 15.81
C ASN A 416 25.38 -28.17 14.79
N GLY A 417 25.41 -27.49 13.65
CA GLY A 417 26.42 -27.58 12.61
C GLY A 417 26.34 -28.88 11.79
N ASP A 418 25.16 -29.46 11.63
CA ASP A 418 24.95 -30.69 10.84
C ASP A 418 24.49 -30.43 9.40
N GLY A 419 24.35 -29.15 9.01
CA GLY A 419 23.90 -28.72 7.70
C GLY A 419 22.45 -29.11 7.43
N ARG A 420 21.61 -29.16 8.48
CA ARG A 420 20.17 -29.44 8.36
C ARG A 420 19.37 -28.60 9.32
N TRP A 421 18.16 -28.26 8.91
CA TRP A 421 17.21 -27.60 9.78
C TRP A 421 16.54 -28.58 10.75
N ASN A 422 16.77 -28.40 12.06
CA ASN A 422 16.28 -29.27 13.13
C ASN A 422 15.46 -28.50 14.18
N ASP A 423 14.43 -29.11 14.78
CA ASP A 423 13.73 -28.55 15.96
C ASP A 423 14.74 -28.38 17.13
N PRO A 424 14.95 -27.18 17.71
CA PRO A 424 14.12 -25.96 17.64
C PRO A 424 14.71 -24.77 16.86
N GLU A 425 15.63 -25.01 15.93
CA GLU A 425 16.33 -23.97 15.17
C GLU A 425 15.33 -23.04 14.45
N PRO A 426 15.46 -21.71 14.57
CA PRO A 426 14.53 -20.79 13.94
C PRO A 426 14.79 -20.59 12.45
N LEU A 427 13.71 -20.28 11.72
CA LEU A 427 13.72 -19.62 10.42
C LEU A 427 13.80 -18.11 10.63
N ILE A 428 14.69 -17.44 9.92
CA ILE A 428 14.86 -16.00 9.93
C ILE A 428 14.60 -15.46 8.52
N ILE A 429 13.66 -14.52 8.41
CA ILE A 429 13.52 -13.61 7.27
C ILE A 429 13.98 -12.23 7.75
N PRO A 430 15.20 -11.78 7.38
CA PRO A 430 15.80 -10.56 7.90
C PRO A 430 14.89 -9.32 7.78
N GLY A 431 14.65 -8.64 8.91
CA GLY A 431 13.79 -7.44 8.95
C GLY A 431 12.29 -7.70 8.84
N VAL A 432 11.87 -8.97 8.75
CA VAL A 432 10.46 -9.36 8.61
C VAL A 432 10.01 -10.19 9.81
N VAL A 433 10.60 -11.37 10.01
CA VAL A 433 10.14 -12.31 11.05
C VAL A 433 11.23 -13.28 11.48
N GLU A 434 11.22 -13.66 12.75
CA GLU A 434 11.93 -14.82 13.30
C GLU A 434 10.87 -15.80 13.81
N MET A 435 10.85 -17.02 13.26
CA MET A 435 9.90 -18.07 13.62
C MET A 435 10.67 -19.29 14.08
N ASP A 436 10.29 -19.92 15.20
CA ASP A 436 10.87 -21.21 15.53
C ASP A 436 10.47 -22.30 14.51
N TYR A 437 11.18 -23.42 14.54
CA TYR A 437 10.94 -24.56 13.65
C TYR A 437 9.45 -24.93 13.55
N ARG A 438 8.73 -25.00 14.67
CA ARG A 438 7.35 -25.47 14.70
C ARG A 438 6.41 -24.43 14.12
N LEU A 439 6.57 -23.16 14.50
CA LEU A 439 5.76 -22.07 13.95
C LEU A 439 5.94 -21.97 12.43
N ALA A 440 7.17 -22.09 11.93
CA ALA A 440 7.42 -22.04 10.50
C ALA A 440 6.69 -23.16 9.73
N TRP A 441 6.68 -24.39 10.24
CA TRP A 441 5.92 -25.48 9.60
C TRP A 441 4.40 -25.31 9.70
N ILE A 442 3.90 -24.73 10.80
CA ILE A 442 2.48 -24.37 10.93
C ILE A 442 2.10 -23.33 9.86
N VAL A 443 2.92 -22.28 9.71
CA VAL A 443 2.73 -21.24 8.68
C VAL A 443 2.77 -21.85 7.28
N HIS A 444 3.73 -22.75 7.01
CA HIS A 444 3.80 -23.49 5.75
C HIS A 444 2.49 -24.22 5.43
N ASP A 445 1.92 -24.97 6.38
CA ASP A 445 0.69 -25.75 6.16
C ASP A 445 -0.52 -24.83 5.92
N ILE A 446 -0.64 -23.74 6.68
CA ILE A 446 -1.67 -22.71 6.47
C ILE A 446 -1.54 -22.08 5.07
N CYS A 447 -0.32 -21.69 4.67
CA CYS A 447 -0.07 -21.12 3.35
C CYS A 447 -0.43 -22.10 2.22
N ARG A 448 -0.16 -23.41 2.39
CA ARG A 448 -0.56 -24.41 1.41
C ARG A 448 -2.07 -24.50 1.27
N ALA A 449 -2.81 -24.45 2.37
CA ALA A 449 -4.25 -24.50 2.31
C ALA A 449 -4.86 -23.23 1.71
N LEU A 450 -4.35 -22.05 2.09
CA LEU A 450 -4.78 -20.77 1.50
C LEU A 450 -4.48 -20.72 -0.01
N LYS A 451 -3.34 -21.25 -0.46
CA LYS A 451 -3.07 -21.42 -1.89
C LYS A 451 -4.18 -22.22 -2.57
N VAL A 452 -4.55 -23.36 -1.99
CA VAL A 452 -5.56 -24.26 -2.56
C VAL A 452 -6.93 -23.60 -2.57
N ASP A 453 -7.28 -22.81 -1.56
CA ASP A 453 -8.50 -22.00 -1.58
C ASP A 453 -8.48 -21.00 -2.73
N PHE A 454 -7.54 -20.06 -2.71
CA PHE A 454 -7.52 -18.98 -3.69
C PHE A 454 -7.30 -19.44 -5.14
N ALA A 455 -6.40 -20.42 -5.37
CA ALA A 455 -6.03 -20.85 -6.73
C ALA A 455 -6.80 -22.08 -7.24
N ASP A 456 -7.12 -23.06 -6.37
CA ASP A 456 -7.75 -24.33 -6.80
C ASP A 456 -9.25 -24.39 -6.46
N GLY A 457 -9.73 -23.49 -5.61
CA GLY A 457 -11.14 -23.35 -5.25
C GLY A 457 -11.69 -24.36 -4.24
N TYR A 458 -10.84 -24.90 -3.37
CA TYR A 458 -11.31 -25.69 -2.23
C TYR A 458 -11.34 -24.84 -0.97
N PRO A 459 -12.50 -24.74 -0.28
CA PRO A 459 -12.65 -23.86 0.89
C PRO A 459 -11.57 -24.09 1.95
N PHE A 460 -11.11 -23.00 2.57
CA PHE A 460 -10.18 -23.04 3.69
C PHE A 460 -10.89 -23.57 4.94
N HIS A 461 -10.35 -24.64 5.52
CA HIS A 461 -10.93 -25.25 6.71
C HIS A 461 -10.37 -24.57 7.95
N LEU A 462 -11.23 -24.01 8.81
CA LEU A 462 -10.77 -23.28 10.00
C LEU A 462 -9.90 -24.14 10.92
N GLU A 463 -10.11 -25.47 10.92
CA GLU A 463 -9.26 -26.42 11.64
C GLU A 463 -7.76 -26.33 11.29
N GLU A 464 -7.41 -25.82 10.11
CA GLU A 464 -6.02 -25.61 9.68
C GLU A 464 -5.31 -24.52 10.50
N LEU A 465 -6.06 -23.65 11.20
CA LEU A 465 -5.53 -22.68 12.15
C LEU A 465 -5.30 -23.25 13.55
N ASN A 466 -5.86 -24.43 13.87
CA ASN A 466 -5.72 -25.03 15.20
C ASN A 466 -4.25 -25.22 15.63
N PRO A 467 -3.32 -25.65 14.77
CA PRO A 467 -1.92 -25.73 15.15
C PRO A 467 -1.35 -24.37 15.57
N LEU A 468 -1.70 -23.29 14.88
CA LEU A 468 -1.24 -21.92 15.18
C LEU A 468 -1.78 -21.44 16.53
N PHE A 469 -3.08 -21.59 16.75
CA PHE A 469 -3.71 -21.16 17.99
C PHE A 469 -3.21 -21.96 19.20
N ASN A 470 -2.98 -23.26 19.03
CA ASN A 470 -2.35 -24.07 20.07
C ASN A 470 -0.89 -23.68 20.33
N TYR A 471 -0.16 -23.28 19.29
CA TYR A 471 1.23 -22.83 19.42
C TYR A 471 1.32 -21.49 20.18
N LEU A 472 0.42 -20.55 19.89
CA LEU A 472 0.37 -19.23 20.52
C LEU A 472 -0.36 -19.21 21.88
N ASP A 473 -0.80 -20.37 22.39
CA ASP A 473 -1.63 -20.50 23.60
C ASP A 473 -2.95 -19.69 23.53
N LEU A 474 -3.45 -19.45 22.32
CA LEU A 474 -4.69 -18.71 22.03
C LEU A 474 -5.90 -19.64 22.09
N HIS A 475 -6.05 -20.35 23.22
CA HIS A 475 -7.12 -21.33 23.41
C HIS A 475 -8.53 -20.79 23.20
N PHE A 476 -8.74 -19.48 23.39
CA PHE A 476 -10.03 -18.84 23.12
C PHE A 476 -10.33 -18.76 21.61
N LEU A 477 -9.33 -18.57 20.74
CA LEU A 477 -9.54 -18.59 19.29
C LEU A 477 -9.87 -20.00 18.80
N THR A 478 -9.30 -21.03 19.44
CA THR A 478 -9.75 -22.41 19.25
C THR A 478 -11.21 -22.57 19.66
N ALA A 479 -11.61 -22.04 20.82
CA ALA A 479 -13.00 -22.07 21.25
C ALA A 479 -13.93 -21.27 20.33
N LEU A 480 -13.45 -20.17 19.74
CA LEU A 480 -14.18 -19.38 18.75
C LEU A 480 -14.37 -20.17 17.45
N ILE A 481 -13.33 -20.85 16.94
CA ILE A 481 -13.46 -21.77 15.81
C ILE A 481 -14.48 -22.86 16.13
N ASP A 482 -14.41 -23.48 17.31
CA ASP A 482 -15.38 -24.49 17.73
C ASP A 482 -16.81 -23.93 17.77
N LEU A 483 -16.99 -22.68 18.19
CA LEU A 483 -18.29 -22.00 18.20
C LEU A 483 -18.78 -21.69 16.79
N LEU A 484 -17.90 -21.29 15.88
CA LEU A 484 -18.21 -21.09 14.46
C LEU A 484 -18.61 -22.41 13.80
N ASP A 485 -17.89 -23.50 14.05
CA ASP A 485 -18.24 -24.85 13.59
C ASP A 485 -19.60 -25.29 14.15
N LEU A 486 -19.87 -25.06 15.44
CA LEU A 486 -21.18 -25.31 16.05
C LEU A 486 -22.30 -24.45 15.44
N ALA A 487 -21.99 -23.25 14.94
CA ALA A 487 -22.91 -22.39 14.20
C ALA A 487 -23.09 -22.83 12.73
N GLY A 488 -22.35 -23.85 12.28
CA GLY A 488 -22.39 -24.40 10.93
C GLY A 488 -21.42 -23.72 9.95
N VAL A 489 -20.39 -23.05 10.47
CA VAL A 489 -19.29 -22.44 9.70
C VAL A 489 -18.04 -23.29 9.91
N ASP A 490 -17.97 -24.42 9.20
CA ASP A 490 -16.85 -25.39 9.27
C ASP A 490 -15.71 -25.07 8.29
N ALA A 491 -16.03 -24.32 7.23
CA ALA A 491 -15.08 -23.80 6.26
C ALA A 491 -15.48 -22.39 5.84
N VAL A 492 -14.47 -21.59 5.48
CA VAL A 492 -14.66 -20.27 4.88
C VAL A 492 -14.03 -20.33 3.50
N ASP A 493 -14.82 -20.01 2.49
CA ASP A 493 -14.34 -19.91 1.12
C ASP A 493 -13.84 -18.48 0.88
N LEU A 494 -12.62 -18.19 1.36
CA LEU A 494 -12.05 -16.83 1.31
C LEU A 494 -11.79 -16.42 -0.15
N GLY A 495 -11.45 -17.38 -1.00
CA GLY A 495 -11.22 -17.13 -2.42
C GLY A 495 -12.51 -17.01 -3.25
N GLN A 496 -13.70 -17.32 -2.72
CA GLN A 496 -14.96 -17.31 -3.49
C GLN A 496 -15.21 -15.96 -4.17
N ALA A 497 -15.02 -14.87 -3.43
CA ALA A 497 -15.26 -13.51 -3.93
C ALA A 497 -14.37 -13.16 -5.13
N PHE A 498 -13.22 -13.82 -5.26
CA PHE A 498 -12.29 -13.64 -6.36
C PHE A 498 -12.56 -14.58 -7.52
N ARG A 499 -12.90 -15.85 -7.26
CA ARG A 499 -13.14 -16.86 -8.32
C ARG A 499 -14.50 -16.73 -8.98
N GLU A 500 -15.51 -16.25 -8.25
CA GLU A 500 -16.86 -16.04 -8.74
C GLU A 500 -17.30 -14.57 -8.53
N PRO A 501 -16.55 -13.60 -9.09
CA PRO A 501 -16.82 -12.20 -8.84
C PRO A 501 -18.17 -11.82 -9.44
N THR A 502 -19.03 -11.24 -8.61
CA THR A 502 -20.34 -10.74 -9.04
C THR A 502 -20.21 -9.27 -9.41
N SER A 503 -21.22 -8.67 -10.07
CA SER A 503 -21.21 -7.22 -10.34
C SER A 503 -21.07 -6.35 -9.08
N ALA A 504 -21.32 -6.89 -7.89
CA ALA A 504 -21.10 -6.21 -6.63
C ALA A 504 -19.61 -6.14 -6.20
N GLY A 505 -18.71 -6.78 -6.95
CA GLY A 505 -17.26 -6.83 -6.68
C GLY A 505 -16.95 -7.36 -5.28
N LEU A 506 -16.14 -6.63 -4.52
CA LEU A 506 -15.74 -7.01 -3.15
C LEU A 506 -16.73 -6.56 -2.06
N ARG A 507 -17.80 -5.83 -2.42
CA ARG A 507 -18.75 -5.32 -1.42
C ARG A 507 -19.37 -6.43 -0.55
N PRO A 508 -19.81 -7.58 -1.09
CA PRO A 508 -20.35 -8.66 -0.26
C PRO A 508 -19.30 -9.27 0.70
N ALA A 509 -18.03 -9.30 0.30
CA ALA A 509 -16.95 -9.77 1.16
C ALA A 509 -16.75 -8.81 2.35
N LEU A 510 -16.79 -7.50 2.11
CA LEU A 510 -16.73 -6.50 3.17
C LEU A 510 -17.96 -6.56 4.11
N GLU A 511 -19.15 -6.79 3.57
CA GLU A 511 -20.35 -7.04 4.39
C GLU A 511 -20.17 -8.27 5.30
N TRP A 512 -19.61 -9.35 4.77
CA TRP A 512 -19.30 -10.55 5.56
C TRP A 512 -18.24 -10.28 6.64
N VAL A 513 -17.16 -9.56 6.32
CA VAL A 513 -16.14 -9.15 7.31
C VAL A 513 -16.79 -8.34 8.43
N ARG A 514 -17.69 -7.42 8.06
CA ARG A 514 -18.43 -6.59 9.01
C ARG A 514 -19.32 -7.44 9.94
N GLU A 515 -20.05 -8.41 9.39
CA GLU A 515 -20.84 -9.36 10.19
C GLU A 515 -19.96 -10.19 11.15
N ALA A 516 -18.77 -10.60 10.70
CA ALA A 516 -17.81 -11.32 11.54
C ALA A 516 -17.26 -10.43 12.67
N ILE A 517 -16.93 -9.16 12.39
CA ILE A 517 -16.51 -8.18 13.40
C ILE A 517 -17.60 -7.99 14.45
N GLN A 518 -18.86 -7.80 14.04
CA GLN A 518 -19.98 -7.62 14.97
C GLN A 518 -20.21 -8.87 15.84
N LEU A 519 -20.03 -10.06 15.27
CA LEU A 519 -20.08 -11.30 16.03
C LEU A 519 -18.95 -11.34 17.07
N LEU A 520 -17.72 -11.02 16.68
CA LEU A 520 -16.56 -10.96 17.59
C LEU A 520 -16.78 -9.97 18.74
N GLN A 521 -17.24 -8.76 18.44
CA GLN A 521 -17.58 -7.75 19.45
C GLN A 521 -18.63 -8.28 20.44
N SER A 522 -19.64 -9.01 19.95
CA SER A 522 -20.67 -9.59 20.82
C SER A 522 -20.10 -10.64 21.77
N VAL A 523 -19.11 -11.43 21.32
CA VAL A 523 -18.42 -12.42 22.14
C VAL A 523 -17.53 -11.74 23.17
N ILE A 524 -16.73 -10.74 22.77
CA ILE A 524 -15.85 -9.98 23.67
C ILE A 524 -16.67 -9.32 24.77
N ALA A 525 -17.85 -8.76 24.46
CA ALA A 525 -18.72 -8.13 25.46
C ALA A 525 -19.33 -9.12 26.49
N GLU A 526 -19.30 -10.42 26.23
CA GLU A 526 -19.77 -11.46 27.16
C GLU A 526 -18.65 -12.03 28.06
N LEU A 527 -17.39 -11.83 27.68
CA LEU A 527 -16.20 -12.19 28.47
C LEU A 527 -15.99 -11.17 29.61
#